data_AF-A0A9D5NH75-F1
#
_entry.id   AF-A0A9D5NH75-F1
#
_cell.length_a   1.000
_cell.length_b   1.000
_cell.length_c   1.000
_cell.angle_alpha   90.00
_cell.angle_beta   90.00
_cell.angle_gamma   90.00
#
_symmetry.space_group_name_H-M   'P 1'
#
loop_
_entity.id
_entity.type
_entity.pdbx_description
1 polymer ?
#
loop_
_entity_poly.entity_id
_entity_poly.type
_entity_poly.pdbx_seq_one_letter_code
_entity_poly.pdbx_strand_id
1 'polypeptide(L)'
;MDQAIKDIINIQKSASYIKYVDYHKDNIFAITKTSRLELPHSDYLSWILNPNRVGLGFFPVVQLIKTLLLCKERPINKNARIDENLLLKLSFCEDGFIQDVKVQREKEHIDILLEVVTKDKTLPIVIENKVNSSENGKNNDQTNVYFNYAEKAFLDEDGFYKPVYVYLLPKYNQSIPKNANFIVVTYQDLVDYVLEPILYKTKDDNKRSIMVNYLQSLSYQTDNEKGEAIMAISSEEKDIIEQFIKENKNLIQSVLAALVDNGEEDVEEMQKAINTFTSGMKDYTKYKFNGKEYTKNRLVLSVFTQFVEDMKLKNPNLSIADLEKEIDNSIQRTMNVFKNINDISDKYKGIGGTPRYFIDEPIALPSGEVILVTNQWGKEAAEKFIEWARSKGFQIEAA
;
A
#
# COMPACT_ATOMS: atom_id res chain seq x y z
N MET A 1 15.70 6.03 -31.22
CA MET A 1 14.64 5.28 -30.54
C MET A 1 14.42 5.97 -29.22
N ASP A 2 13.27 6.60 -29.06
CA ASP A 2 12.89 7.43 -27.91
C ASP A 2 13.16 6.66 -26.60
N GLN A 3 13.72 7.32 -25.60
CA GLN A 3 14.06 6.70 -24.31
C GLN A 3 12.80 6.08 -23.67
N ALA A 4 11.64 6.74 -23.85
CA ALA A 4 10.34 6.21 -23.43
C ALA A 4 9.98 4.87 -24.10
N ILE A 5 10.25 4.71 -25.41
CA ILE A 5 9.98 3.45 -26.13
C ILE A 5 10.87 2.32 -25.59
N LYS A 6 12.14 2.62 -25.28
CA LYS A 6 13.05 1.64 -24.66
C LYS A 6 12.57 1.25 -23.26
N ASP A 7 12.12 2.21 -22.47
CA ASP A 7 11.62 1.98 -21.11
C ASP A 7 10.32 1.15 -21.12
N ILE A 8 9.41 1.40 -22.07
CA ILE A 8 8.20 0.58 -22.30
C ILE A 8 8.57 -0.87 -22.67
N ILE A 9 9.52 -1.06 -23.58
CA ILE A 9 9.97 -2.41 -23.98
C ILE A 9 10.66 -3.13 -22.81
N ASN A 10 11.37 -2.39 -21.95
CA ASN A 10 12.06 -2.95 -20.80
C ASN A 10 11.11 -3.30 -19.65
N ILE A 11 9.98 -2.59 -19.50
CA ILE A 11 8.96 -2.91 -18.49
C ILE A 11 8.51 -4.36 -18.61
N GLN A 12 8.22 -4.82 -19.83
CA GLN A 12 7.73 -6.18 -20.07
C GLN A 12 8.75 -7.26 -19.68
N LYS A 13 10.01 -6.88 -19.49
CA LYS A 13 11.10 -7.77 -19.05
C LYS A 13 11.40 -7.65 -17.54
N SER A 14 10.78 -6.70 -16.84
CA SER A 14 11.00 -6.52 -15.41
C SER A 14 10.35 -7.66 -14.61
N ALA A 15 11.02 -8.08 -13.54
CA ALA A 15 10.52 -9.15 -12.70
C ALA A 15 9.19 -8.77 -12.02
N SER A 16 9.01 -7.50 -11.66
CA SER A 16 7.76 -6.99 -11.08
C SER A 16 6.59 -7.03 -12.07
N TYR A 17 6.81 -6.67 -13.34
CA TYR A 17 5.78 -6.77 -14.37
C TYR A 17 5.37 -8.22 -14.62
N ILE A 18 6.33 -9.14 -14.74
CA ILE A 18 6.04 -10.56 -14.93
C ILE A 18 5.23 -11.09 -13.75
N LYS A 19 5.64 -10.76 -12.51
CA LYS A 19 4.88 -11.12 -11.30
C LYS A 19 3.47 -10.54 -11.29
N TYR A 20 3.30 -9.29 -11.69
CA TYR A 20 1.97 -8.66 -11.76
C TYR A 20 1.06 -9.35 -12.79
N VAL A 21 1.60 -9.68 -13.97
CA VAL A 21 0.86 -10.40 -15.01
C VAL A 21 0.52 -11.82 -14.55
N ASP A 22 1.49 -12.53 -13.97
CA ASP A 22 1.29 -13.89 -13.47
C ASP A 22 0.29 -13.93 -12.30
N TYR A 23 0.36 -12.95 -11.39
CA TYR A 23 -0.59 -12.83 -10.28
C TYR A 23 -2.02 -12.61 -10.76
N HIS A 24 -2.25 -12.01 -11.93
CA HIS A 24 -3.60 -11.81 -12.45
C HIS A 24 -4.02 -12.81 -13.52
N LYS A 25 -3.17 -13.80 -13.80
CA LYS A 25 -3.40 -14.77 -14.86
C LYS A 25 -4.53 -15.73 -14.48
N ASP A 26 -5.34 -16.10 -15.48
CA ASP A 26 -6.37 -17.14 -15.39
C ASP A 26 -7.43 -16.91 -14.29
N ASN A 27 -7.67 -15.65 -13.92
CA ASN A 27 -8.68 -15.30 -12.92
C ASN A 27 -10.11 -15.64 -13.41
N ILE A 28 -10.82 -16.51 -12.69
CA ILE A 28 -12.13 -17.01 -13.14
C ILE A 28 -13.23 -15.93 -13.15
N PHE A 29 -13.17 -14.96 -12.24
CA PHE A 29 -14.16 -13.87 -12.19
C PHE A 29 -13.98 -12.92 -13.37
N ALA A 30 -12.73 -12.67 -13.75
CA ALA A 30 -12.39 -11.91 -14.95
C ALA A 30 -12.82 -12.66 -16.23
N ILE A 31 -12.53 -13.96 -16.34
CA ILE A 31 -12.95 -14.79 -17.49
C ILE A 31 -14.48 -14.82 -17.65
N THR A 32 -15.21 -14.88 -16.54
CA THR A 32 -16.68 -14.96 -16.54
C THR A 32 -17.37 -13.60 -16.53
N LYS A 33 -16.61 -12.49 -16.46
CA LYS A 33 -17.10 -11.11 -16.36
C LYS A 33 -18.01 -10.86 -15.14
N THR A 34 -17.69 -11.50 -14.01
CA THR A 34 -18.53 -11.49 -12.79
C THR A 34 -17.95 -10.66 -11.65
N SER A 35 -16.74 -10.10 -11.79
CA SER A 35 -15.99 -9.40 -10.73
C SER A 35 -16.67 -8.16 -10.12
N ARG A 36 -17.81 -7.73 -10.66
CA ARG A 36 -18.54 -6.53 -10.22
C ARG A 36 -20.04 -6.76 -10.02
N LEU A 37 -20.46 -8.01 -10.08
CA LEU A 37 -21.83 -8.42 -9.78
C LEU A 37 -21.94 -8.74 -8.29
N GLU A 38 -22.92 -8.15 -7.61
CA GLU A 38 -23.11 -8.32 -6.15
C GLU A 38 -23.36 -9.79 -5.74
N LEU A 39 -24.05 -10.56 -6.60
CA LEU A 39 -24.42 -11.95 -6.34
C LEU A 39 -23.19 -12.89 -6.17
N PRO A 40 -22.24 -12.99 -7.14
CA PRO A 40 -21.00 -13.76 -6.98
C PRO A 40 -20.19 -13.44 -5.71
N HIS A 41 -20.07 -12.16 -5.34
CA HIS A 41 -19.36 -11.78 -4.12
C HIS A 41 -20.06 -12.31 -2.88
N SER A 42 -21.38 -12.21 -2.86
CA SER A 42 -22.15 -12.66 -1.71
C SER A 42 -22.19 -14.18 -1.57
N ASP A 43 -22.16 -14.91 -2.69
CA ASP A 43 -22.00 -16.37 -2.73
C ASP A 43 -20.62 -16.79 -2.19
N TYR A 44 -19.56 -16.09 -2.62
CA TYR A 44 -18.22 -16.33 -2.09
C TYR A 44 -18.15 -16.06 -0.58
N LEU A 45 -18.70 -14.92 -0.12
CA LEU A 45 -18.73 -14.59 1.31
C LEU A 45 -19.53 -15.63 2.11
N SER A 46 -20.61 -16.16 1.54
CA SER A 46 -21.38 -17.23 2.18
C SER A 46 -20.64 -18.56 2.22
N TRP A 47 -19.79 -18.84 1.24
CA TRP A 47 -18.89 -19.99 1.26
C TRP A 47 -17.78 -19.82 2.30
N ILE A 48 -17.10 -18.66 2.33
CA ILE A 48 -15.93 -18.43 3.19
C ILE A 48 -16.31 -18.31 4.67
N LEU A 49 -17.50 -17.77 4.97
CA LEU A 49 -18.00 -17.62 6.34
C LEU A 49 -18.67 -18.90 6.87
N ASN A 50 -18.84 -19.94 6.04
CA ASN A 50 -19.43 -21.19 6.48
C ASN A 50 -18.36 -22.12 7.10
N PRO A 51 -18.46 -22.45 8.41
CA PRO A 51 -17.44 -23.22 9.12
C PRO A 51 -17.25 -24.63 8.54
N ASN A 52 -18.31 -25.20 7.97
CA ASN A 52 -18.34 -26.55 7.43
C ASN A 52 -17.77 -26.64 6.01
N ARG A 53 -17.56 -25.53 5.31
CA ARG A 53 -17.05 -25.52 3.93
C ARG A 53 -15.56 -25.22 3.85
N VAL A 54 -15.09 -24.22 4.59
CA VAL A 54 -13.68 -23.81 4.54
C VAL A 54 -12.78 -24.79 5.29
N GLY A 55 -13.28 -25.45 6.34
CA GLY A 55 -12.51 -26.41 7.13
C GLY A 55 -11.60 -25.74 8.18
N LEU A 56 -11.95 -24.51 8.59
CA LEU A 56 -11.26 -23.77 9.67
C LEU A 56 -12.13 -23.65 10.94
N GLY A 57 -13.20 -24.45 11.04
CA GLY A 57 -14.20 -24.32 12.09
C GLY A 57 -14.78 -22.90 12.11
N PHE A 58 -14.99 -22.34 13.30
CA PHE A 58 -15.58 -21.00 13.47
C PHE A 58 -14.60 -19.84 13.25
N PHE A 59 -13.34 -20.11 12.87
CA PHE A 59 -12.33 -19.07 12.69
C PHE A 59 -12.76 -17.93 11.75
N PRO A 60 -13.35 -18.18 10.55
CA PRO A 60 -13.81 -17.11 9.67
C PRO A 60 -14.81 -16.15 10.33
N VAL A 61 -15.78 -16.70 11.06
CA VAL A 61 -16.85 -15.93 11.70
C VAL A 61 -16.31 -15.18 12.91
N VAL A 62 -15.39 -15.77 13.67
CA VAL A 62 -14.69 -15.09 14.76
C VAL A 62 -13.89 -13.90 14.23
N GLN A 63 -13.23 -14.03 13.07
CA GLN A 63 -12.55 -12.90 12.44
C GLN A 63 -13.53 -11.81 12.02
N LEU A 64 -14.65 -12.18 11.38
CA LEU A 64 -15.70 -11.20 11.06
C LEU A 64 -16.14 -10.44 12.31
N ILE A 65 -16.46 -11.13 13.41
CA ILE A 65 -16.89 -10.49 14.67
C ILE A 65 -15.83 -9.53 15.22
N LYS A 66 -14.55 -9.91 15.19
CA LYS A 66 -13.43 -9.03 15.59
C LYS A 66 -13.34 -7.79 14.69
N THR A 67 -13.54 -7.96 13.39
CA THR A 67 -13.60 -6.84 12.44
C THR A 67 -14.77 -5.91 12.74
N LEU A 68 -15.94 -6.43 13.13
CA LEU A 68 -17.08 -5.60 13.52
C LEU A 68 -16.78 -4.75 14.77
N LEU A 69 -16.12 -5.35 15.78
CA LEU A 69 -15.66 -4.61 16.96
C LEU A 69 -14.68 -3.49 16.58
N LEU A 70 -13.69 -3.79 15.73
CA LEU A 70 -12.74 -2.78 15.25
C LEU A 70 -13.43 -1.64 14.49
N CYS A 71 -14.38 -1.97 13.63
CA CYS A 71 -15.10 -0.98 12.83
C CYS A 71 -16.06 -0.12 13.68
N LYS A 72 -16.53 -0.61 14.83
CA LYS A 72 -17.47 0.10 15.70
C LYS A 72 -16.89 1.42 16.23
N GLU A 73 -15.58 1.47 16.46
CA GLU A 73 -14.85 2.66 16.94
C GLU A 73 -14.86 3.83 15.94
N ARG A 74 -15.23 3.59 14.68
CA ARG A 74 -15.21 4.63 13.64
C ARG A 74 -16.39 5.60 13.81
N PRO A 75 -16.19 6.92 13.61
CA PRO A 75 -17.27 7.91 13.76
C PRO A 75 -18.53 7.63 12.94
N ILE A 76 -18.39 7.08 11.73
CA ILE A 76 -19.52 6.70 10.85
C ILE A 76 -20.44 5.64 11.49
N ASN A 77 -19.90 4.82 12.41
CA ASN A 77 -20.57 3.70 13.04
C ASN A 77 -21.09 4.01 14.45
N LYS A 78 -21.08 5.28 14.86
CA LYS A 78 -21.51 5.70 16.20
C LYS A 78 -22.89 5.14 16.59
N ASN A 79 -23.84 5.15 15.65
CA ASN A 79 -25.21 4.70 15.88
C ASN A 79 -25.45 3.22 15.56
N ALA A 80 -24.45 2.52 15.02
CA ALA A 80 -24.59 1.11 14.66
C ALA A 80 -24.93 0.27 15.91
N ARG A 81 -25.90 -0.64 15.77
CA ARG A 81 -26.37 -1.47 16.87
C ARG A 81 -25.47 -2.68 17.04
N ILE A 82 -24.62 -2.63 18.07
CA ILE A 82 -23.72 -3.71 18.46
C ILE A 82 -23.76 -3.86 19.97
N ASP A 83 -23.92 -5.10 20.44
CA ASP A 83 -23.63 -5.47 21.82
C ASP A 83 -22.15 -5.87 21.91
N GLU A 84 -21.30 -4.90 22.27
CA GLU A 84 -19.85 -5.08 22.29
C GLU A 84 -19.41 -6.14 23.30
N ASN A 85 -20.11 -6.26 24.45
CA ASN A 85 -19.80 -7.28 25.44
C ASN A 85 -20.07 -8.69 24.91
N LEU A 86 -21.20 -8.88 24.21
CA LEU A 86 -21.50 -10.14 23.54
C LEU A 86 -20.47 -10.47 22.45
N LEU A 87 -20.13 -9.49 21.59
CA LEU A 87 -19.15 -9.71 20.53
C LEU A 87 -17.74 -9.96 21.06
N LEU A 88 -17.33 -9.30 22.14
CA LEU A 88 -16.06 -9.57 22.83
C LEU A 88 -16.06 -11.00 23.39
N LYS A 89 -17.14 -11.43 24.05
CA LYS A 89 -17.30 -12.82 24.52
C LYS A 89 -17.12 -13.79 23.35
N LEU A 90 -17.83 -13.57 22.24
CA LEU A 90 -17.74 -14.41 21.03
C LEU A 90 -16.34 -14.42 20.39
N SER A 91 -15.61 -13.30 20.46
CA SER A 91 -14.28 -13.14 19.84
C SER A 91 -13.17 -13.91 20.55
N PHE A 92 -13.31 -14.12 21.87
CA PHE A 92 -12.29 -14.70 22.74
C PHE A 92 -12.69 -16.04 23.36
N CYS A 93 -13.80 -16.64 22.95
CA CYS A 93 -14.23 -17.91 23.50
C CYS A 93 -13.30 -19.06 23.10
N GLU A 94 -12.37 -19.41 23.99
CA GLU A 94 -11.53 -20.62 23.93
C GLU A 94 -12.36 -21.91 24.20
N ASP A 95 -13.53 -21.79 24.84
CA ASP A 95 -14.29 -22.92 25.44
C ASP A 95 -15.54 -23.39 24.65
N GLY A 96 -15.52 -23.30 23.32
CA GLY A 96 -16.60 -23.85 22.47
C GLY A 96 -17.97 -23.21 22.72
N PHE A 97 -18.01 -21.90 23.00
CA PHE A 97 -19.25 -21.14 23.20
C PHE A 97 -20.11 -21.05 21.94
N ILE A 98 -19.47 -20.93 20.77
CA ILE A 98 -20.12 -21.09 19.47
C ILE A 98 -20.26 -22.60 19.20
N GLN A 99 -21.49 -23.03 18.93
CA GLN A 99 -21.85 -24.43 18.67
C GLN A 99 -22.04 -24.72 17.19
N ASP A 100 -22.60 -23.77 16.44
CA ASP A 100 -22.84 -23.88 15.00
C ASP A 100 -22.94 -22.51 14.36
N VAL A 101 -22.76 -22.44 13.04
CA VAL A 101 -23.08 -21.25 12.25
C VAL A 101 -23.83 -21.67 10.99
N LYS A 102 -25.07 -21.19 10.87
CA LYS A 102 -25.86 -21.36 9.66
C LYS A 102 -25.68 -20.14 8.78
N VAL A 103 -25.51 -20.36 7.48
CA VAL A 103 -25.33 -19.32 6.47
C VAL A 103 -26.42 -19.47 5.42
N GLN A 104 -27.21 -18.42 5.23
CA GLN A 104 -28.35 -18.40 4.32
C GLN A 104 -28.21 -17.23 3.34
N ARG A 105 -28.44 -17.51 2.06
CA ARG A 105 -28.46 -16.53 0.97
C ARG A 105 -29.91 -16.22 0.60
N GLU A 106 -30.19 -14.96 0.29
CA GLU A 106 -31.45 -14.49 -0.30
C GLU A 106 -32.73 -14.87 0.48
N LYS A 107 -32.60 -15.21 1.77
CA LYS A 107 -33.74 -15.47 2.64
C LYS A 107 -34.46 -14.16 2.89
N GLU A 108 -35.70 -14.07 2.44
CA GLU A 108 -36.52 -12.86 2.55
C GLU A 108 -35.80 -11.63 1.95
N HIS A 109 -35.09 -11.87 0.84
CA HIS A 109 -34.29 -10.90 0.09
C HIS A 109 -33.06 -10.34 0.81
N ILE A 110 -32.73 -10.81 2.02
CA ILE A 110 -31.45 -10.48 2.67
C ILE A 110 -30.33 -11.12 1.85
N ASP A 111 -29.29 -10.35 1.52
CA ASP A 111 -28.11 -10.90 0.85
C ASP A 111 -27.54 -12.06 1.68
N ILE A 112 -26.96 -11.80 2.85
CA ILE A 112 -26.39 -12.87 3.67
C ILE A 112 -26.93 -12.77 5.09
N LEU A 113 -27.51 -13.87 5.57
CA LEU A 113 -27.87 -14.05 6.97
C LEU A 113 -26.97 -15.12 7.59
N LEU A 114 -26.22 -14.73 8.63
CA LEU A 114 -25.53 -15.66 9.51
C LEU A 114 -26.34 -15.84 10.79
N GLU A 115 -26.54 -17.08 11.21
CA GLU A 115 -27.10 -17.42 12.51
C GLU A 115 -26.00 -18.11 13.33
N VAL A 116 -25.35 -17.35 14.21
CA VAL A 116 -24.28 -17.84 15.09
C VAL A 116 -24.92 -18.45 16.34
N VAL A 117 -25.02 -19.78 16.36
CA VAL A 117 -25.65 -20.53 17.44
C VAL A 117 -24.65 -20.64 18.59
N THR A 118 -25.02 -20.11 19.75
CA THR A 118 -24.23 -20.24 20.99
C THR A 118 -24.90 -21.20 21.97
N LYS A 119 -24.23 -21.54 23.06
CA LYS A 119 -24.83 -22.32 24.17
C LYS A 119 -26.11 -21.70 24.74
N ASP A 120 -26.21 -20.37 24.71
CA ASP A 120 -27.28 -19.62 25.37
C ASP A 120 -28.41 -19.25 24.40
N LYS A 121 -28.05 -18.57 23.29
CA LYS A 121 -28.97 -18.05 22.27
C LYS A 121 -28.31 -18.00 20.90
N THR A 122 -29.08 -17.72 19.85
CA THR A 122 -28.56 -17.51 18.50
C THR A 122 -28.37 -16.02 18.22
N LEU A 123 -27.22 -15.63 17.67
CA LEU A 123 -26.96 -14.27 17.21
C LEU A 123 -27.18 -14.17 15.69
N PRO A 124 -28.20 -13.43 15.22
CA PRO A 124 -28.35 -13.11 13.80
C PRO A 124 -27.35 -12.01 13.39
N ILE A 125 -26.64 -12.22 12.29
CA ILE A 125 -25.85 -11.18 11.61
C ILE A 125 -26.40 -11.05 10.19
N VAL A 126 -27.00 -9.89 9.91
CA VAL A 126 -27.60 -9.53 8.63
C VAL A 126 -26.61 -8.70 7.85
N ILE A 127 -26.18 -9.15 6.68
CA ILE A 127 -25.22 -8.45 5.83
C ILE A 127 -25.94 -8.02 4.57
N GLU A 128 -25.91 -6.71 4.31
CA GLU A 128 -26.24 -6.10 3.02
C GLU A 128 -24.93 -5.85 2.26
N ASN A 129 -24.80 -6.40 1.07
CA ASN A 129 -23.57 -6.35 0.29
C ASN A 129 -23.73 -5.43 -0.93
N LYS A 130 -22.98 -4.32 -0.95
CA LYS A 130 -22.93 -3.37 -2.05
C LYS A 130 -21.61 -3.47 -2.79
N VAL A 131 -21.67 -3.56 -4.12
CA VAL A 131 -20.48 -3.50 -4.97
C VAL A 131 -20.45 -2.17 -5.72
N ASN A 132 -21.39 -1.95 -6.64
CA ASN A 132 -21.44 -0.73 -7.45
C ASN A 132 -22.62 0.19 -7.09
N SER A 133 -23.66 -0.36 -6.46
CA SER A 133 -24.88 0.40 -6.17
C SER A 133 -24.77 1.19 -4.87
N SER A 134 -25.36 2.39 -4.84
CA SER A 134 -25.62 3.13 -3.59
C SER A 134 -27.06 2.88 -3.13
N GLU A 135 -27.33 3.04 -1.83
CA GLU A 135 -28.70 3.01 -1.32
C GLU A 135 -29.47 4.32 -1.63
N ASN A 136 -28.78 5.34 -2.16
CA ASN A 136 -29.35 6.65 -2.48
C ASN A 136 -30.24 6.68 -3.74
N GLY A 137 -30.45 5.54 -4.41
CA GLY A 137 -31.40 5.41 -5.51
C GLY A 137 -32.85 5.62 -5.05
N LYS A 138 -33.71 6.15 -5.95
CA LYS A 138 -35.11 6.56 -5.66
C LYS A 138 -36.01 5.46 -5.06
N ASN A 139 -35.62 4.19 -5.09
CA ASN A 139 -36.44 3.04 -4.67
C ASN A 139 -35.73 2.00 -3.79
N ASN A 140 -34.51 2.24 -3.29
CA ASN A 140 -33.78 1.24 -2.49
C ASN A 140 -33.82 1.61 -1.01
N ASP A 141 -34.74 1.03 -0.25
CA ASP A 141 -34.82 1.15 1.22
C ASP A 141 -34.39 -0.16 1.91
N GLN A 142 -33.46 -0.88 1.27
CA GLN A 142 -33.10 -2.26 1.61
C GLN A 142 -32.66 -2.40 3.06
N THR A 143 -31.86 -1.47 3.59
CA THR A 143 -31.41 -1.55 4.98
C THR A 143 -32.56 -1.41 5.97
N ASN A 144 -33.57 -0.57 5.68
CA ASN A 144 -34.78 -0.49 6.51
C ASN A 144 -35.67 -1.72 6.36
N VAL A 145 -35.81 -2.27 5.14
CA VAL A 145 -36.57 -3.51 4.91
C VAL A 145 -35.96 -4.66 5.70
N TYR A 146 -34.64 -4.84 5.62
CA TYR A 146 -33.91 -5.90 6.32
C TYR A 146 -33.96 -5.71 7.83
N PHE A 147 -33.82 -4.46 8.30
CA PHE A 147 -33.97 -4.14 9.71
C PHE A 147 -35.35 -4.55 10.23
N ASN A 148 -36.42 -4.06 9.59
CA ASN A 148 -37.80 -4.34 10.00
C ASN A 148 -38.12 -5.84 9.99
N TYR A 149 -37.67 -6.56 8.96
CA TYR A 149 -37.82 -8.00 8.89
C TYR A 149 -37.10 -8.70 10.05
N ALA A 150 -35.81 -8.41 10.24
CA ALA A 150 -34.99 -9.09 11.24
C ALA A 150 -35.45 -8.78 12.68
N GLU A 151 -35.90 -7.56 12.94
CA GLU A 151 -36.49 -7.22 14.25
C GLU A 151 -37.74 -8.07 14.51
N LYS A 152 -38.65 -8.16 13.54
CA LYS A 152 -39.86 -8.97 13.66
C LYS A 152 -39.55 -10.47 13.79
N ALA A 153 -38.54 -10.96 13.08
CA ALA A 153 -38.20 -12.38 13.04
C ALA A 153 -37.40 -12.85 14.26
N PHE A 154 -36.60 -11.98 14.89
CA PHE A 154 -35.65 -12.41 15.91
C PHE A 154 -35.75 -11.67 17.24
N LEU A 155 -36.24 -10.43 17.29
CA LEU A 155 -36.19 -9.65 18.55
C LEU A 155 -37.19 -10.17 19.59
N ASP A 156 -38.36 -10.61 19.15
CA ASP A 156 -39.46 -11.05 20.02
C ASP A 156 -39.38 -12.55 20.37
N GLU A 157 -38.37 -13.27 19.85
CA GLU A 157 -38.18 -14.70 20.10
C GLU A 157 -37.14 -14.94 21.21
N ASP A 158 -37.54 -15.63 22.29
CA ASP A 158 -36.71 -15.86 23.48
C ASP A 158 -35.34 -16.53 23.19
N GLY A 159 -35.21 -17.20 22.05
CA GLY A 159 -34.00 -17.92 21.61
C GLY A 159 -32.92 -17.07 20.92
N PHE A 160 -33.15 -15.78 20.71
CA PHE A 160 -32.24 -14.93 19.93
C PHE A 160 -31.64 -13.76 20.73
N TYR A 161 -30.41 -13.41 20.38
CA TYR A 161 -29.82 -12.12 20.70
C TYR A 161 -30.32 -11.06 19.72
N LYS A 162 -30.15 -9.78 20.08
CA LYS A 162 -30.44 -8.67 19.16
C LYS A 162 -29.59 -8.81 17.88
N PRO A 163 -30.21 -8.76 16.69
CA PRO A 163 -29.48 -8.83 15.43
C PRO A 163 -28.40 -7.75 15.29
N VAL A 164 -27.27 -8.13 14.69
CA VAL A 164 -26.23 -7.22 14.21
C VAL A 164 -26.42 -7.00 12.71
N TYR A 165 -26.32 -5.75 12.26
CA TYR A 165 -26.53 -5.40 10.86
C TYR A 165 -25.25 -4.84 10.24
N VAL A 166 -24.82 -5.38 9.12
CA VAL A 166 -23.57 -5.04 8.43
C VAL A 166 -23.88 -4.49 7.05
N TYR A 167 -23.34 -3.32 6.74
CA TYR A 167 -23.38 -2.71 5.41
C TYR A 167 -21.98 -2.78 4.80
N LEU A 168 -21.79 -3.72 3.87
CA LEU A 168 -20.52 -3.99 3.23
C LEU A 168 -20.41 -3.23 1.90
N LEU A 169 -19.33 -2.47 1.70
CA LEU A 169 -19.12 -1.69 0.47
C LEU A 169 -17.63 -1.50 0.11
N PRO A 170 -17.29 -1.13 -1.14
CA PRO A 170 -15.93 -0.75 -1.50
C PRO A 170 -15.46 0.50 -0.77
N LYS A 171 -14.15 0.62 -0.51
CA LYS A 171 -13.58 1.77 0.20
C LYS A 171 -13.81 3.11 -0.51
N TYR A 172 -13.83 3.12 -1.85
CA TYR A 172 -14.11 4.34 -2.63
C TYR A 172 -15.58 4.76 -2.59
N ASN A 173 -16.49 3.86 -2.22
CA ASN A 173 -17.90 4.15 -2.18
C ASN A 173 -18.23 4.90 -0.88
N GLN A 174 -18.83 6.09 -1.02
CA GLN A 174 -19.22 6.95 0.10
C GLN A 174 -20.70 6.80 0.48
N SER A 175 -21.39 5.77 -0.05
CA SER A 175 -22.77 5.45 0.31
C SER A 175 -22.86 5.15 1.80
N ILE A 176 -23.88 5.73 2.45
CA ILE A 176 -24.19 5.51 3.86
C ILE A 176 -25.52 4.75 3.90
N PRO A 177 -25.66 3.73 4.77
CA PRO A 177 -26.92 3.03 4.92
C PRO A 177 -28.00 4.00 5.41
N LYS A 178 -29.22 3.88 4.87
CA LYS A 178 -30.38 4.67 5.35
C LYS A 178 -30.71 4.34 6.80
N ASN A 179 -30.54 3.09 7.20
CA ASN A 179 -30.72 2.67 8.57
C ASN A 179 -29.41 2.77 9.37
N ALA A 180 -29.35 3.72 10.29
CA ALA A 180 -28.16 3.99 11.10
C ALA A 180 -27.76 2.85 12.07
N ASN A 181 -28.59 1.81 12.24
CA ASN A 181 -28.24 0.63 13.03
C ASN A 181 -27.20 -0.27 12.32
N PHE A 182 -27.00 -0.11 11.01
CA PHE A 182 -26.01 -0.85 10.25
C PHE A 182 -24.59 -0.36 10.55
N ILE A 183 -23.68 -1.28 10.87
CA ILE A 183 -22.26 -1.01 10.89
C ILE A 183 -21.71 -1.02 9.47
N VAL A 184 -21.05 0.06 9.08
CA VAL A 184 -20.35 0.19 7.81
C VAL A 184 -18.99 -0.48 7.89
N VAL A 185 -18.76 -1.44 6.99
CA VAL A 185 -17.53 -2.23 6.87
C VAL A 185 -17.11 -2.20 5.40
N THR A 186 -15.82 -1.99 5.12
CA THR A 186 -15.34 -1.98 3.74
C THR A 186 -14.83 -3.35 3.29
N TYR A 187 -14.81 -3.60 1.98
CA TYR A 187 -14.12 -4.79 1.44
C TYR A 187 -12.64 -4.84 1.84
N GLN A 188 -11.97 -3.69 2.00
CA GLN A 188 -10.59 -3.67 2.48
C GLN A 188 -10.51 -4.19 3.93
N ASP A 189 -11.47 -3.83 4.79
CA ASP A 189 -11.53 -4.37 6.15
C ASP A 189 -11.73 -5.89 6.15
N LEU A 190 -12.53 -6.42 5.22
CA LEU A 190 -12.66 -7.86 5.06
C LEU A 190 -11.37 -8.50 4.55
N VAL A 191 -10.69 -7.89 3.58
CA VAL A 191 -9.39 -8.40 3.09
C VAL A 191 -8.39 -8.49 4.24
N ASP A 192 -8.14 -7.36 4.92
CA ASP A 192 -7.11 -7.21 5.94
C ASP A 192 -7.36 -8.12 7.15
N TYR A 193 -8.60 -8.18 7.63
CA TYR A 193 -8.91 -8.78 8.93
C TYR A 193 -9.65 -10.12 8.85
N VAL A 194 -10.18 -10.51 7.69
CA VAL A 194 -10.94 -11.76 7.53
C VAL A 194 -10.32 -12.67 6.47
N LEU A 195 -10.25 -12.23 5.22
CA LEU A 195 -9.89 -13.06 4.07
C LEU A 195 -8.41 -13.44 4.07
N GLU A 196 -7.49 -12.49 4.31
CA GLU A 196 -6.07 -12.81 4.40
C GLU A 196 -5.75 -13.70 5.59
N PRO A 197 -6.24 -13.44 6.82
CA PRO A 197 -6.07 -14.36 7.94
C PRO A 197 -6.59 -15.77 7.66
N ILE A 198 -7.70 -15.91 6.94
CA ILE A 198 -8.25 -17.21 6.50
C ILE A 198 -7.31 -17.86 5.46
N LEU A 199 -6.85 -17.11 4.46
CA LEU A 199 -5.91 -17.60 3.46
C LEU A 199 -4.62 -18.09 4.10
N TYR A 200 -4.04 -17.34 5.05
CA TYR A 200 -2.82 -17.74 5.77
C TYR A 200 -2.99 -19.03 6.59
N LYS A 201 -4.17 -19.28 7.14
CA LYS A 201 -4.47 -20.51 7.89
C LYS A 201 -4.87 -21.69 7.01
N THR A 202 -5.34 -21.44 5.79
CA THR A 202 -5.80 -22.49 4.89
C THR A 202 -4.62 -23.25 4.32
N LYS A 203 -4.61 -24.58 4.52
CA LYS A 203 -3.59 -25.51 4.00
C LYS A 203 -4.00 -26.27 2.74
N ASP A 204 -5.27 -26.22 2.38
CA ASP A 204 -5.81 -26.90 1.19
C ASP A 204 -5.55 -26.05 -0.06
N ASP A 205 -4.71 -26.53 -0.97
CA ASP A 205 -4.28 -25.77 -2.15
C ASP A 205 -5.43 -25.40 -3.09
N ASN A 206 -6.45 -26.26 -3.23
CA ASN A 206 -7.61 -25.97 -4.06
C ASN A 206 -8.42 -24.80 -3.47
N LYS A 207 -8.66 -24.81 -2.15
CA LYS A 207 -9.34 -23.71 -1.46
C LYS A 207 -8.52 -22.44 -1.48
N ARG A 208 -7.20 -22.53 -1.29
CA ARG A 208 -6.29 -21.38 -1.42
C ARG A 208 -6.38 -20.76 -2.81
N SER A 209 -6.39 -21.58 -3.87
CA SER A 209 -6.53 -21.11 -5.25
C SER A 209 -7.85 -20.35 -5.48
N ILE A 210 -8.97 -20.85 -4.94
CA ILE A 210 -10.27 -20.17 -5.00
C ILE A 210 -10.21 -18.83 -4.24
N MET A 211 -9.57 -18.79 -3.06
CA MET A 211 -9.44 -17.57 -2.26
C MET A 211 -8.58 -16.51 -2.95
N VAL A 212 -7.47 -16.93 -3.57
CA VAL A 212 -6.58 -16.04 -4.34
C VAL A 212 -7.31 -15.48 -5.57
N ASN A 213 -8.06 -16.32 -6.30
CA ASN A 213 -8.92 -15.87 -7.40
C ASN A 213 -9.95 -14.81 -6.95
N TYR A 214 -10.51 -14.96 -5.75
CA TYR A 214 -11.42 -13.96 -5.20
C TYR A 214 -10.71 -12.66 -4.82
N LEU A 215 -9.55 -12.73 -4.14
CA LEU A 215 -8.79 -11.52 -3.79
C LEU A 215 -8.41 -10.71 -5.03
N GLN A 216 -7.93 -11.39 -6.09
CA GLN A 216 -7.64 -10.77 -7.39
C GLN A 216 -8.86 -10.10 -8.03
N SER A 217 -10.08 -10.62 -7.84
CA SER A 217 -11.28 -10.04 -8.46
C SER A 217 -11.71 -8.72 -7.80
N LEU A 218 -11.26 -8.46 -6.56
CA LEU A 218 -11.54 -7.21 -5.85
C LEU A 218 -10.72 -6.03 -6.40
N SER A 219 -9.52 -6.30 -6.94
CA SER A 219 -8.57 -5.30 -7.43
C SER A 219 -8.49 -5.23 -8.95
N TYR A 220 -8.37 -6.37 -9.63
CA TYR A 220 -8.07 -6.45 -11.06
C TYR A 220 -9.28 -6.75 -11.93
N GLN A 221 -9.27 -6.14 -13.13
CA GLN A 221 -10.32 -6.26 -14.12
C GLN A 221 -9.72 -6.38 -15.52
N THR A 222 -10.13 -7.39 -16.28
CA THR A 222 -9.78 -7.52 -17.71
C THR A 222 -10.80 -6.87 -18.64
N ASP A 223 -12.01 -6.61 -18.15
CA ASP A 223 -13.16 -6.14 -18.97
C ASP A 223 -13.35 -4.61 -18.95
N ASN A 224 -12.29 -3.87 -18.63
CA ASN A 224 -12.37 -2.43 -18.37
C ASN A 224 -12.53 -1.59 -19.64
N GLU A 225 -13.77 -1.38 -20.07
CA GLU A 225 -14.12 -0.25 -20.94
C GLU A 225 -14.29 1.07 -20.15
N LYS A 226 -14.40 1.02 -18.80
CA LYS A 226 -14.74 2.20 -17.96
C LYS A 226 -13.81 2.51 -16.79
N GLY A 227 -12.70 1.78 -16.62
CA GLY A 227 -11.72 2.06 -15.55
C GLY A 227 -12.35 2.07 -14.15
N GLU A 228 -13.11 1.03 -13.80
CA GLU A 228 -13.78 0.98 -12.50
C GLU A 228 -12.77 0.86 -11.34
N ALA A 229 -13.14 1.39 -10.18
CA ALA A 229 -12.24 1.52 -9.03
C ALA A 229 -11.94 0.17 -8.34
N ILE A 230 -10.76 0.08 -7.71
CA ILE A 230 -10.32 -1.05 -6.89
C ILE A 230 -11.19 -1.14 -5.62
N MET A 231 -11.87 -2.28 -5.41
CA MET A 231 -12.73 -2.46 -4.23
C MET A 231 -11.92 -2.68 -2.95
N ALA A 232 -10.89 -3.52 -3.07
CA ALA A 232 -9.90 -3.82 -2.07
C ALA A 232 -8.65 -4.40 -2.75
N ILE A 233 -7.50 -4.32 -2.08
CA ILE A 233 -6.23 -4.87 -2.55
C ILE A 233 -5.61 -5.74 -1.46
N SER A 234 -5.10 -6.91 -1.85
CA SER A 234 -4.36 -7.79 -0.94
C SER A 234 -2.95 -7.24 -0.66
N SER A 235 -2.37 -7.63 0.47
CA SER A 235 -0.99 -7.35 0.87
C SER A 235 0.01 -7.86 -0.18
N GLU A 236 -0.19 -9.06 -0.71
CA GLU A 236 0.68 -9.64 -1.76
C GLU A 236 0.64 -8.83 -3.06
N GLU A 237 -0.56 -8.48 -3.53
CA GLU A 237 -0.71 -7.67 -4.73
C GLU A 237 -0.16 -6.25 -4.54
N LYS A 238 -0.41 -5.66 -3.37
CA LYS A 238 0.13 -4.36 -3.01
C LYS A 238 1.66 -4.36 -3.05
N ASP A 239 2.31 -5.38 -2.52
CA ASP A 239 3.78 -5.53 -2.58
C ASP A 239 4.28 -5.63 -4.03
N ILE A 240 3.57 -6.38 -4.89
CA ILE A 240 3.89 -6.49 -6.32
C ILE A 240 3.78 -5.12 -7.01
N ILE A 241 2.70 -4.38 -6.77
CA ILE A 241 2.46 -3.06 -7.35
C ILE A 241 3.48 -2.03 -6.84
N GLU A 242 3.79 -2.03 -5.54
CA GLU A 242 4.79 -1.13 -4.96
C GLU A 242 6.18 -1.39 -5.56
N GLN A 243 6.55 -2.66 -5.75
CA GLN A 243 7.81 -3.01 -6.40
C GLN A 243 7.82 -2.62 -7.88
N PHE A 244 6.70 -2.80 -8.59
CA PHE A 244 6.55 -2.36 -9.98
C PHE A 244 6.72 -0.84 -10.12
N ILE A 245 6.05 -0.08 -9.25
CA ILE A 245 6.16 1.37 -9.16
C ILE A 245 7.62 1.77 -8.94
N LYS A 246 8.31 1.12 -8.01
CA LYS A 246 9.71 1.39 -7.66
C LYS A 246 10.67 1.12 -8.81
N GLU A 247 10.51 0.01 -9.51
CA GLU A 247 11.35 -0.37 -10.66
C GLU A 247 11.15 0.57 -11.85
N ASN A 248 9.93 1.10 -12.03
CA ASN A 248 9.52 1.86 -13.22
C ASN A 248 9.22 3.33 -12.94
N LYS A 249 9.73 3.85 -11.82
CA LYS A 249 9.46 5.21 -11.30
C LYS A 249 9.58 6.30 -12.36
N ASN A 250 10.68 6.32 -13.11
CA ASN A 250 10.97 7.37 -14.08
C ASN A 250 9.95 7.37 -15.21
N LEU A 251 9.61 6.18 -15.73
CA LEU A 251 8.63 6.07 -16.79
C LEU A 251 7.24 6.49 -16.31
N ILE A 252 6.80 6.00 -15.14
CA ILE A 252 5.49 6.37 -14.57
C ILE A 252 5.42 7.88 -14.36
N GLN A 253 6.48 8.49 -13.83
CA GLN A 253 6.55 9.95 -13.69
C GLN A 253 6.46 10.68 -15.03
N SER A 254 7.16 10.19 -16.07
CA SER A 254 7.08 10.75 -17.42
C SER A 254 5.71 10.62 -18.05
N VAL A 255 5.05 9.46 -17.89
CA VAL A 255 3.68 9.21 -18.37
C VAL A 255 2.70 10.16 -17.67
N LEU A 256 2.75 10.24 -16.34
CA LEU A 256 1.87 11.14 -15.59
C LEU A 256 2.08 12.61 -15.96
N ALA A 257 3.33 13.05 -16.15
CA ALA A 257 3.62 14.41 -16.59
C ALA A 257 3.07 14.71 -18.00
N ALA A 258 3.19 13.76 -18.93
CA ALA A 258 2.66 13.91 -20.28
C ALA A 258 1.12 13.98 -20.29
N LEU A 259 0.43 13.24 -19.41
CA LEU A 259 -1.03 13.32 -19.28
C LEU A 259 -1.49 14.69 -18.76
N VAL A 260 -0.76 15.26 -17.79
CA VAL A 260 -1.00 16.63 -17.30
C VAL A 260 -0.81 17.66 -18.42
N ASP A 261 0.27 17.55 -19.19
CA ASP A 261 0.57 18.49 -20.28
C ASP A 261 -0.47 18.43 -21.42
N ASN A 262 -1.12 17.28 -21.61
CA ASN A 262 -2.16 17.08 -22.63
C ASN A 262 -3.54 17.61 -22.24
N GLY A 263 -3.71 18.17 -21.03
CA GLY A 263 -4.93 18.87 -20.63
C GLY A 263 -6.16 17.98 -20.43
N GLU A 264 -5.98 16.74 -19.96
CA GLU A 264 -7.10 15.88 -19.54
C GLU A 264 -7.89 16.53 -18.38
N GLU A 265 -9.21 16.30 -18.30
CA GLU A 265 -10.17 17.06 -17.49
C GLU A 265 -9.87 17.11 -15.97
N ASP A 266 -8.98 16.24 -15.46
CA ASP A 266 -8.63 16.12 -14.04
C ASP A 266 -7.15 16.46 -13.71
N VAL A 267 -6.59 17.50 -14.35
CA VAL A 267 -5.20 17.96 -14.15
C VAL A 267 -4.81 18.11 -12.67
N GLU A 268 -5.70 18.62 -11.82
CA GLU A 268 -5.41 18.85 -10.40
C GLU A 268 -5.25 17.54 -9.61
N GLU A 269 -6.10 16.55 -9.87
CA GLU A 269 -6.06 15.25 -9.22
C GLU A 269 -4.85 14.43 -9.71
N MET A 270 -4.55 14.52 -11.01
CA MET A 270 -3.30 13.98 -11.58
C MET A 270 -2.05 14.65 -11.00
N GLN A 271 -2.05 15.97 -10.83
CA GLN A 271 -0.93 16.69 -10.22
C GLN A 271 -0.72 16.27 -8.77
N LYS A 272 -1.81 16.03 -8.03
CA LYS A 272 -1.77 15.49 -6.66
C LYS A 272 -1.23 14.05 -6.64
N ALA A 273 -1.62 13.21 -7.60
CA ALA A 273 -1.09 11.87 -7.76
C ALA A 273 0.42 11.90 -8.05
N ILE A 274 0.88 12.76 -8.97
CA ILE A 274 2.31 12.97 -9.25
C ILE A 274 3.06 13.41 -8.00
N ASN A 275 2.54 14.39 -7.27
CA ASN A 275 3.21 14.92 -6.07
C ASN A 275 3.28 13.86 -4.96
N THR A 276 2.23 13.07 -4.79
CA THR A 276 2.19 11.94 -3.83
C THR A 276 3.18 10.86 -4.23
N PHE A 277 3.16 10.45 -5.50
CA PHE A 277 4.06 9.45 -6.08
C PHE A 277 5.54 9.87 -5.94
N THR A 278 5.86 11.10 -6.33
CA THR A 278 7.24 11.60 -6.27
C THR A 278 7.73 11.82 -4.84
N SER A 279 6.86 12.25 -3.91
CA SER A 279 7.22 12.50 -2.50
C SER A 279 7.38 11.22 -1.69
N GLY A 280 6.54 10.20 -1.92
CA GLY A 280 6.63 8.89 -1.27
C GLY A 280 7.88 8.09 -1.67
N MET A 281 8.53 8.48 -2.76
CA MET A 281 9.71 7.81 -3.31
C MET A 281 11.01 8.62 -3.15
N LYS A 282 11.01 9.68 -2.34
CA LYS A 282 12.24 10.39 -1.97
C LYS A 282 12.99 9.61 -0.91
N ASP A 283 14.29 9.44 -1.11
CA ASP A 283 15.17 8.78 -0.15
C ASP A 283 15.52 9.76 0.97
N TYR A 284 14.85 9.62 2.11
CA TYR A 284 15.08 10.41 3.32
C TYR A 284 16.14 9.79 4.26
N THR A 285 16.89 8.79 3.79
CA THR A 285 17.92 8.14 4.63
C THR A 285 18.90 9.19 5.16
N LYS A 286 19.04 9.21 6.48
CA LYS A 286 19.98 10.06 7.20
C LYS A 286 21.10 9.23 7.79
N TYR A 287 22.22 9.88 8.02
CA TYR A 287 23.44 9.28 8.56
C TYR A 287 23.98 10.14 9.70
N LYS A 288 24.54 9.50 10.72
CA LYS A 288 25.24 10.17 11.81
C LYS A 288 26.74 10.16 11.54
N PHE A 289 27.35 11.35 11.64
CA PHE A 289 28.79 11.58 11.55
C PHE A 289 29.16 12.69 12.53
N ASN A 290 30.20 12.48 13.35
CA ASN A 290 30.62 13.42 14.40
C ASN A 290 29.46 13.94 15.29
N GLY A 291 28.55 13.05 15.67
CA GLY A 291 27.41 13.38 16.54
C GLY A 291 26.28 14.19 15.87
N LYS A 292 26.36 14.46 14.56
CA LYS A 292 25.33 15.19 13.80
C LYS A 292 24.71 14.33 12.71
N GLU A 293 23.41 14.54 12.47
CA GLU A 293 22.67 13.90 11.38
C GLU A 293 22.79 14.66 10.07
N TYR A 294 22.97 13.92 8.98
CA TYR A 294 23.12 14.44 7.64
C TYR A 294 22.28 13.66 6.63
N THR A 295 21.73 14.38 5.64
CA THR A 295 21.28 13.76 4.39
C THR A 295 22.48 13.26 3.60
N LYS A 296 22.28 12.29 2.71
CA LYS A 296 23.32 11.66 1.89
C LYS A 296 24.35 12.62 1.28
N ASN A 297 23.90 13.64 0.56
CA ASN A 297 24.79 14.62 -0.07
C ASN A 297 25.57 15.47 0.96
N ARG A 298 24.93 15.82 2.09
CA ARG A 298 25.55 16.57 3.18
C ARG A 298 26.52 15.73 4.00
N LEU A 299 26.28 14.43 4.12
CA LEU A 299 27.22 13.49 4.72
C LEU A 299 28.51 13.46 3.91
N VAL A 300 28.41 13.27 2.59
CA VAL A 300 29.58 13.21 1.71
C VAL A 300 30.39 14.51 1.80
N LEU A 301 29.74 15.67 1.71
CA LEU A 301 30.43 16.95 1.90
C LEU A 301 31.15 17.01 3.25
N SER A 302 30.46 16.71 4.35
CA SER A 302 31.03 16.84 5.70
C SER A 302 32.21 15.89 5.94
N VAL A 303 32.09 14.63 5.50
CA VAL A 303 33.15 13.62 5.62
C VAL A 303 34.33 13.98 4.73
N PHE A 304 34.07 14.39 3.48
CA PHE A 304 35.15 14.73 2.55
C PHE A 304 35.90 16.00 2.97
N THR A 305 35.18 17.01 3.49
CA THR A 305 35.81 18.20 4.07
C THR A 305 36.71 17.81 5.24
N GLN A 306 36.26 16.99 6.18
CA GLN A 306 37.10 16.53 7.29
C GLN A 306 38.33 15.76 6.79
N PHE A 307 38.16 14.88 5.81
CA PHE A 307 39.26 14.14 5.20
C PHE A 307 40.33 15.08 4.59
N VAL A 308 39.91 16.12 3.86
CA VAL A 308 40.84 17.10 3.30
C VAL A 308 41.55 17.88 4.40
N GLU A 309 40.86 18.29 5.46
CA GLU A 309 41.49 18.96 6.61
C GLU A 309 42.54 18.06 7.30
N ASP A 310 42.22 16.78 7.51
CA ASP A 310 43.16 15.82 8.09
C ASP A 310 44.40 15.61 7.20
N MET A 311 44.23 15.67 5.88
CA MET A 311 45.34 15.60 4.93
C MET A 311 46.20 16.87 4.93
N LYS A 312 45.60 18.06 5.04
CA LYS A 312 46.33 19.34 5.12
C LYS A 312 47.30 19.36 6.30
N LEU A 313 46.92 18.77 7.44
CA LEU A 313 47.79 18.66 8.61
C LEU A 313 49.06 17.84 8.34
N LYS A 314 49.01 16.91 7.37
CA LYS A 314 50.12 15.99 7.03
C LYS A 314 50.92 16.45 5.82
N ASN A 315 50.29 17.17 4.89
CA ASN A 315 50.90 17.63 3.64
C ASN A 315 50.67 19.14 3.45
N PRO A 316 51.67 19.99 3.78
CA PRO A 316 51.59 21.44 3.61
C PRO A 316 51.46 21.92 2.16
N ASN A 317 51.67 21.06 1.16
CA ASN A 317 51.55 21.38 -0.27
C ASN A 317 50.47 20.49 -0.94
N LEU A 318 49.46 20.04 -0.17
CA LEU A 318 48.40 19.18 -0.68
C LEU A 318 47.76 19.77 -1.94
N SER A 319 47.70 18.94 -2.99
CA SER A 319 47.17 19.28 -4.31
C SER A 319 45.99 18.38 -4.70
N ILE A 320 45.28 18.73 -5.79
CA ILE A 320 44.23 17.87 -6.37
C ILE A 320 44.77 16.49 -6.72
N ALA A 321 45.97 16.42 -7.30
CA ALA A 321 46.60 15.16 -7.71
C ALA A 321 46.88 14.22 -6.53
N ASP A 322 47.02 14.76 -5.31
CA ASP A 322 47.20 13.94 -4.11
C ASP A 322 45.87 13.38 -3.61
N LEU A 323 44.78 14.14 -3.71
CA LEU A 323 43.45 13.65 -3.39
C LEU A 323 43.03 12.52 -4.33
N GLU A 324 43.32 12.64 -5.63
CA GLU A 324 43.01 11.61 -6.64
C GLU A 324 43.77 10.29 -6.43
N LYS A 325 44.87 10.28 -5.66
CA LYS A 325 45.56 9.05 -5.26
C LYS A 325 44.86 8.34 -4.09
N GLU A 326 44.13 9.08 -3.27
CA GLU A 326 43.53 8.58 -2.03
C GLU A 326 42.09 8.09 -2.19
N ILE A 327 41.37 8.66 -3.16
CA ILE A 327 40.00 8.28 -3.53
C ILE A 327 39.90 8.12 -5.04
N ASP A 328 39.26 7.03 -5.46
CA ASP A 328 38.77 6.94 -6.83
C ASP A 328 37.67 7.98 -7.03
N ASN A 329 38.04 9.12 -7.62
CA ASN A 329 37.14 10.23 -7.85
C ASN A 329 35.95 9.82 -8.74
N SER A 330 36.08 8.74 -9.52
CA SER A 330 35.02 8.20 -10.39
C SER A 330 33.97 7.36 -9.66
N ILE A 331 34.09 7.16 -8.34
CA ILE A 331 33.02 6.60 -7.48
C ILE A 331 31.68 7.27 -7.79
N GLN A 332 31.71 8.58 -8.10
CA GLN A 332 30.55 9.32 -8.55
C GLN A 332 30.51 9.62 -10.06
N ARG A 333 30.74 8.59 -10.87
CA ARG A 333 30.57 8.53 -12.34
C ARG A 333 31.04 9.81 -13.05
N THR A 334 30.17 10.44 -13.84
CA THR A 334 30.51 11.61 -14.66
C THR A 334 30.66 12.91 -13.88
N MET A 335 30.10 12.96 -12.66
CA MET A 335 30.17 14.14 -11.80
C MET A 335 31.47 14.17 -11.00
N ASN A 336 32.07 13.01 -10.75
CA ASN A 336 33.15 12.82 -9.78
C ASN A 336 32.76 13.24 -8.35
N VAL A 337 33.52 12.78 -7.35
CA VAL A 337 33.31 13.20 -5.95
C VAL A 337 33.56 14.70 -5.80
N PHE A 338 34.66 15.18 -6.40
CA PHE A 338 35.03 16.59 -6.43
C PHE A 338 35.61 17.00 -7.80
N LYS A 339 35.60 18.31 -8.07
CA LYS A 339 36.27 18.93 -9.23
C LYS A 339 36.94 20.24 -8.84
N ASN A 340 37.94 20.67 -9.62
CA ASN A 340 38.45 22.03 -9.56
C ASN A 340 37.32 23.01 -9.92
N ILE A 341 37.20 24.11 -9.19
CA ILE A 341 36.17 25.12 -9.43
C ILE A 341 36.22 25.67 -10.86
N ASN A 342 37.42 25.78 -11.45
CA ASN A 342 37.63 26.30 -12.80
C ASN A 342 37.14 25.34 -13.91
N ASP A 343 36.94 24.05 -13.59
CA ASP A 343 36.45 23.06 -14.54
C ASP A 343 34.91 22.97 -14.58
N ILE A 344 34.24 23.71 -13.69
CA ILE A 344 32.78 23.71 -13.60
C ILE A 344 32.22 24.72 -14.60
N SER A 345 31.66 24.20 -15.69
CA SER A 345 30.93 24.99 -16.68
C SER A 345 29.41 24.73 -16.63
N ASP A 346 28.66 25.47 -17.44
CA ASP A 346 27.19 25.37 -17.54
C ASP A 346 26.67 23.95 -17.83
N LYS A 347 27.50 23.07 -18.43
CA LYS A 347 27.14 21.66 -18.65
C LYS A 347 26.86 20.89 -17.36
N TYR A 348 27.31 21.41 -16.21
CA TYR A 348 27.06 20.84 -14.89
C TYR A 348 25.90 21.51 -14.15
N LYS A 349 25.11 22.35 -14.80
CA LYS A 349 23.85 22.85 -14.26
C LYS A 349 22.73 21.83 -14.48
N GLY A 350 21.84 21.73 -13.50
CA GLY A 350 20.58 20.99 -13.61
C GLY A 350 19.54 21.79 -14.40
N ILE A 351 18.34 21.21 -14.51
CA ILE A 351 17.17 21.91 -15.05
C ILE A 351 16.96 23.20 -14.25
N GLY A 352 16.67 24.30 -14.95
CA GLY A 352 16.49 25.62 -14.34
C GLY A 352 17.78 26.28 -13.81
N GLY A 353 18.96 25.80 -14.22
CA GLY A 353 20.24 26.39 -13.82
C GLY A 353 20.73 25.99 -12.43
N THR A 354 20.08 25.00 -11.80
CA THR A 354 20.41 24.53 -10.45
C THR A 354 21.85 23.98 -10.36
N PRO A 355 22.69 24.42 -9.41
CA PRO A 355 24.06 23.92 -9.29
C PRO A 355 24.10 22.44 -8.88
N ARG A 356 24.93 21.63 -9.55
CA ARG A 356 25.16 20.21 -9.17
C ARG A 356 26.35 19.99 -8.23
N TYR A 357 26.90 21.08 -7.69
CA TYR A 357 27.99 21.10 -6.71
C TYR A 357 27.64 22.08 -5.60
N PHE A 358 28.25 21.93 -4.44
CA PHE A 358 28.11 22.84 -3.30
C PHE A 358 28.91 24.13 -3.51
N ILE A 359 28.45 24.97 -4.45
CA ILE A 359 29.13 26.20 -4.86
C ILE A 359 29.41 27.18 -3.72
N ASP A 360 28.56 27.17 -2.69
CA ASP A 360 28.67 28.07 -1.53
C ASP A 360 29.63 27.55 -0.45
N GLU A 361 30.14 26.32 -0.60
CA GLU A 361 31.03 25.65 0.37
C GLU A 361 32.29 25.10 -0.33
N PRO A 362 33.12 25.96 -0.98
CA PRO A 362 34.36 25.54 -1.62
C PRO A 362 35.43 25.12 -0.60
N ILE A 363 36.28 24.18 -1.00
CA ILE A 363 37.41 23.72 -0.20
C ILE A 363 38.71 24.18 -0.87
N ALA A 364 39.40 25.13 -0.24
CA ALA A 364 40.71 25.60 -0.69
C ALA A 364 41.81 24.64 -0.25
N LEU A 365 42.74 24.31 -1.15
CA LEU A 365 43.90 23.47 -0.89
C LEU A 365 45.17 24.33 -0.69
N PRO A 366 46.16 23.87 0.09
CA PRO A 366 47.43 24.58 0.28
C PRO A 366 48.20 24.86 -1.02
N SER A 367 48.02 24.05 -2.07
CA SER A 367 48.58 24.29 -3.41
C SER A 367 48.06 25.58 -4.08
N GLY A 368 46.98 26.18 -3.55
CA GLY A 368 46.25 27.29 -4.16
C GLY A 368 45.08 26.86 -5.05
N GLU A 369 44.91 25.55 -5.28
CA GLU A 369 43.75 25.00 -5.99
C GLU A 369 42.49 25.04 -5.12
N VAL A 370 41.33 25.20 -5.74
CA VAL A 370 40.03 25.20 -5.05
C VAL A 370 39.14 24.14 -5.67
N ILE A 371 38.56 23.30 -4.82
CA ILE A 371 37.67 22.21 -5.24
C ILE A 371 36.25 22.39 -4.71
N LEU A 372 35.31 21.78 -5.43
CA LEU A 372 33.90 21.70 -5.07
C LEU A 372 33.44 20.25 -5.08
N VAL A 373 32.67 19.87 -4.06
CA VAL A 373 32.08 18.53 -3.92
C VAL A 373 30.72 18.50 -4.62
N THR A 374 30.42 17.41 -5.34
CA THR A 374 29.11 17.27 -6.00
C THR A 374 27.99 17.09 -4.96
N ASN A 375 26.82 17.69 -5.22
CA ASN A 375 25.62 17.49 -4.40
C ASN A 375 24.72 16.37 -4.93
N GLN A 376 25.10 15.74 -6.06
CA GLN A 376 24.36 14.66 -6.70
C GLN A 376 24.87 13.33 -6.16
N TRP A 377 24.03 12.57 -5.47
CA TRP A 377 24.42 11.27 -4.91
C TRP A 377 23.27 10.25 -5.01
N GLY A 378 23.49 9.19 -5.79
CA GLY A 378 22.62 8.01 -5.81
C GLY A 378 22.90 7.09 -4.62
N LYS A 379 22.02 6.12 -4.35
CA LYS A 379 22.20 5.15 -3.24
C LYS A 379 23.52 4.38 -3.36
N GLU A 380 23.73 3.71 -4.48
CA GLU A 380 24.93 2.88 -4.72
C GLU A 380 26.25 3.67 -4.62
N ALA A 381 26.31 4.87 -5.22
CA ALA A 381 27.52 5.70 -5.18
C ALA A 381 27.82 6.20 -3.76
N ALA A 382 26.79 6.54 -2.98
CA ALA A 382 26.98 6.95 -1.59
C ALA A 382 27.41 5.79 -0.69
N GLU A 383 26.90 4.58 -0.92
CA GLU A 383 27.34 3.38 -0.19
C GLU A 383 28.83 3.12 -0.45
N LYS A 384 29.28 3.16 -1.70
CA LYS A 384 30.71 3.07 -2.06
C LYS A 384 31.56 4.16 -1.40
N PHE A 385 31.07 5.39 -1.37
CA PHE A 385 31.76 6.48 -0.68
C PHE A 385 31.84 6.25 0.84
N ILE A 386 30.77 5.77 1.47
CA ILE A 386 30.74 5.46 2.91
C ILE A 386 31.70 4.30 3.24
N GLU A 387 31.77 3.27 2.39
CA GLU A 387 32.75 2.19 2.52
C GLU A 387 34.19 2.72 2.43
N TRP A 388 34.47 3.57 1.45
CA TRP A 388 35.76 4.26 1.35
C TRP A 388 36.05 5.08 2.62
N ALA A 389 35.10 5.89 3.10
CA ALA A 389 35.30 6.71 4.29
C ALA A 389 35.58 5.86 5.53
N ARG A 390 34.86 4.75 5.71
CA ARG A 390 35.12 3.79 6.79
C ARG A 390 36.51 3.18 6.69
N SER A 391 36.99 2.89 5.47
CA SER A 391 38.37 2.41 5.25
C SER A 391 39.44 3.43 5.65
N LYS A 392 39.11 4.73 5.64
CA LYS A 392 39.97 5.82 6.13
C LYS A 392 39.81 6.09 7.63
N GLY A 393 38.96 5.32 8.33
CA GLY A 393 38.75 5.41 9.78
C GLY A 393 37.59 6.29 10.22
N PHE A 394 36.77 6.81 9.31
CA PHE A 394 35.60 7.61 9.68
C PHE A 394 34.46 6.72 10.20
N GLN A 395 33.94 7.08 11.38
CA GLN A 395 32.76 6.41 11.96
C GLN A 395 31.47 7.03 11.42
N ILE A 396 30.72 6.24 10.64
CA ILE A 396 29.47 6.64 10.00
C ILE A 396 28.40 5.61 10.32
N GLU A 397 27.32 6.06 10.95
CA GLU A 397 26.18 5.23 11.35
C GLU A 397 24.92 5.62 10.57
N ALA A 398 24.01 4.67 10.38
CA ALA A 398 22.66 5.02 9.93
C ALA A 398 21.94 5.75 11.08
N ALA A 399 21.24 6.84 10.77
CA ALA A 399 20.62 7.70 11.79
C ALA A 399 19.30 7.14 12.31
#